data_AF-W1X003-F1
#
_entry.id   AF-W1X003-F1
#
_cell.length_a   1.000
_cell.length_b   1.000
_cell.length_c   1.000
_cell.angle_alpha   90.00
_cell.angle_beta   90.00
_cell.angle_gamma   90.00
#
_symmetry.space_group_name_H-M   'P 1'
#
loop_
_entity.id
_entity.type
_entity.pdbx_description
1 polymer ?
#
loop_
_entity_poly.entity_id
_entity_poly.type
_entity_poly.pdbx_seq_one_letter_code
_entity_poly.pdbx_strand_id
1 'polypeptide(L)'
;QQFLAHQLAQELMISEATLGRHLSSLNHILSEFDLSIQNGRWRGPEHQIRYFYFCLFRKVWSSQEWEGHMQKAERRQDIATLEEICGASLSSGQKLDLVLWTHISQQRLRVNACQFHVIEEKMRGYFDNIF
;
A
#
# COMPACT_ATOMS: atom_id res chain seq x y z
N GLN A 1 -8.60 -16.53 -5.37
CA GLN A 1 -7.56 -17.45 -5.90
C GLN A 1 -6.73 -18.01 -4.75
N GLN A 2 -6.40 -19.31 -4.84
CA GLN A 2 -5.48 -19.98 -3.93
C GLN A 2 -4.06 -19.76 -4.46
N PHE A 3 -3.13 -19.36 -3.59
CA PHE A 3 -1.73 -19.20 -3.97
C PHE A 3 -1.11 -20.55 -4.26
N LEU A 4 -0.38 -20.65 -5.37
CA LEU A 4 0.32 -21.85 -5.78
C LEU A 4 1.83 -21.54 -5.82
N ALA A 5 2.57 -22.00 -4.81
CA ALA A 5 4.00 -21.72 -4.68
C ALA A 5 4.80 -22.17 -5.90
N HIS A 6 4.43 -23.30 -6.51
CA HIS A 6 5.05 -23.79 -7.74
C HIS A 6 4.92 -22.82 -8.92
N GLN A 7 3.79 -22.12 -9.06
CA GLN A 7 3.59 -21.17 -10.17
C GLN A 7 4.52 -19.97 -10.02
N LEU A 8 4.60 -19.41 -8.81
CA LEU A 8 5.50 -18.28 -8.55
C LEU A 8 6.97 -18.70 -8.69
N ALA A 9 7.33 -19.90 -8.24
CA ALA A 9 8.69 -20.42 -8.39
C ALA A 9 9.07 -20.57 -9.88
N GLN A 10 8.16 -21.06 -10.72
CA GLN A 10 8.35 -21.15 -12.18
C GLN A 10 8.48 -19.76 -12.83
N GLU A 11 7.62 -18.81 -12.48
CA GLU A 11 7.67 -17.44 -13.00
C GLU A 11 9.01 -16.75 -12.68
N LEU A 12 9.51 -16.97 -11.46
CA LEU A 12 10.79 -16.43 -11.00
C LEU A 12 12.01 -17.28 -11.43
N MET A 13 11.79 -18.40 -12.13
CA MET A 13 12.84 -19.35 -12.54
C MET A 13 13.71 -19.84 -11.37
N ILE A 14 13.09 -20.12 -10.21
CA ILE A 14 13.75 -20.65 -9.02
C ILE A 14 13.07 -21.94 -8.53
N SER A 15 13.76 -22.72 -7.68
CA SER A 15 13.12 -23.86 -7.00
C SER A 15 12.19 -23.39 -5.88
N GLU A 16 11.18 -24.21 -5.54
CA GLU A 16 10.28 -23.93 -4.40
C GLU A 16 11.05 -23.81 -3.07
N ALA A 17 12.12 -24.58 -2.89
CA ALA A 17 12.99 -24.48 -1.72
C ALA A 17 13.73 -23.13 -1.64
N THR A 18 14.14 -22.58 -2.79
CA THR A 18 14.74 -21.24 -2.86
C THR A 18 13.69 -20.15 -2.62
N LEU A 19 12.49 -20.27 -3.21
CA LEU A 19 11.37 -19.39 -2.92
C LEU A 19 11.03 -19.37 -1.42
N GLY A 20 10.97 -20.54 -0.78
CA GLY A 20 10.71 -20.67 0.66
C GLY A 20 11.76 -19.95 1.51
N ARG A 21 13.05 -20.08 1.18
CA ARG A 21 14.12 -19.34 1.87
C ARG A 21 13.99 -17.83 1.70
N HIS A 22 13.70 -17.34 0.49
CA HIS A 22 13.47 -15.92 0.25
C HIS A 22 12.25 -15.39 1.02
N LEU A 23 11.15 -16.13 1.06
CA LEU A 23 9.97 -15.75 1.84
C LEU A 23 10.26 -15.70 3.35
N SER A 24 11.04 -16.65 3.88
CA SER A 24 11.46 -16.61 5.29
C SER A 24 12.32 -15.39 5.60
N SER A 25 13.28 -15.05 4.74
CA SER A 25 14.11 -13.85 4.90
C SER A 25 13.28 -12.56 4.79
N LEU A 26 12.34 -12.50 3.85
CA LEU A 26 11.41 -11.37 3.73
C LEU A 26 10.57 -11.21 4.98
N ASN A 27 9.99 -12.30 5.51
CA ASN A 27 9.19 -12.27 6.73
C ASN A 27 9.99 -11.80 7.95
N HIS A 28 11.29 -12.08 8.00
CA HIS A 28 12.15 -11.54 9.05
C HIS A 28 12.22 -10.01 8.99
N ILE A 29 12.46 -9.42 7.81
CA ILE A 29 12.53 -7.97 7.64
C ILE A 29 11.15 -7.31 7.83
N LEU A 30 10.10 -7.93 7.30
CA LEU A 30 8.73 -7.42 7.41
C LEU A 30 8.21 -7.39 8.85
N SER A 31 8.81 -8.17 9.76
CA SER A 31 8.41 -8.18 11.17
C SER A 31 8.62 -6.82 11.86
N GLU A 32 9.52 -5.96 11.36
CA GLU A 32 9.68 -4.58 11.85
C GLU A 32 8.43 -3.72 11.68
N PHE A 33 7.53 -4.09 10.76
CA PHE A 33 6.26 -3.42 10.47
C PHE A 33 5.05 -4.20 11.00
N ASP A 34 5.27 -5.23 11.81
CA ASP A 34 4.24 -6.21 12.21
C ASP A 34 3.58 -6.91 11.00
N LEU A 35 4.36 -7.14 9.94
CA LEU A 35 3.90 -7.76 8.69
C LEU A 35 4.51 -9.14 8.47
N SER A 36 3.77 -9.99 7.77
CA SER A 36 4.31 -11.21 7.16
C SER A 36 3.55 -11.61 5.90
N ILE A 37 4.14 -12.51 5.12
CA ILE A 37 3.56 -13.15 3.94
C ILE A 37 3.35 -14.62 4.28
N GLN A 38 2.09 -15.06 4.21
CA GLN A 38 1.70 -16.45 4.45
C GLN A 38 0.74 -16.90 3.35
N ASN A 39 1.05 -18.03 2.71
CA ASN A 39 0.25 -18.58 1.60
C ASN A 39 -0.05 -17.52 0.52
N GLY A 40 0.97 -16.74 0.14
CA GLY A 40 0.88 -15.69 -0.87
C GLY A 40 0.05 -14.47 -0.46
N ARG A 41 -0.25 -14.29 0.83
CA ARG A 41 -1.04 -13.16 1.33
C ARG A 41 -0.31 -12.41 2.42
N TRP A 42 -0.48 -11.09 2.40
CA TRP A 42 -0.11 -10.23 3.51
C TRP A 42 -0.91 -10.56 4.76
N ARG A 43 -0.21 -10.54 5.89
CA ARG A 43 -0.74 -10.64 7.25
C ARG A 43 -0.21 -9.44 8.03
N GLY A 44 -1.08 -8.85 8.84
CA GLY A 44 -0.79 -7.68 9.65
C GLY A 44 -1.82 -6.58 9.46
N PRO A 45 -1.73 -5.50 10.27
CA PRO A 45 -2.66 -4.39 10.22
C PRO A 45 -2.65 -3.70 8.85
N GLU A 46 -3.82 -3.36 8.32
CA GLU A 46 -3.91 -2.80 6.96
C GLU A 46 -3.14 -1.48 6.80
N HIS A 47 -3.10 -0.63 7.83
CA HIS A 47 -2.33 0.62 7.80
C HIS A 47 -0.82 0.38 7.66
N GLN A 48 -0.27 -0.68 8.28
CA GLN A 48 1.14 -1.04 8.16
C GLN A 48 1.46 -1.55 6.76
N ILE A 49 0.57 -2.36 6.16
CA ILE A 49 0.75 -2.82 4.76
C ILE A 49 0.79 -1.63 3.81
N ARG A 50 -0.13 -0.66 3.97
CA ARG A 50 -0.16 0.55 3.15
C ARG A 50 1.09 1.41 3.35
N TYR A 51 1.52 1.58 4.60
CA TYR A 51 2.71 2.35 4.93
C TYR A 51 3.99 1.70 4.38
N PHE A 52 4.11 0.38 4.47
CA PHE A 52 5.22 -0.37 3.85
C PHE A 52 5.29 -0.13 2.33
N TYR A 53 4.17 -0.27 1.62
CA TYR A 53 4.12 0.02 0.18
C TYR A 53 4.41 1.48 -0.13
N PHE A 54 3.98 2.41 0.71
CA PHE A 54 4.27 3.83 0.57
C PHE A 54 5.77 4.08 0.66
N CYS A 55 6.44 3.53 1.68
CA CYS A 55 7.89 3.62 1.83
C CYS A 55 8.62 2.98 0.63
N LEU A 56 8.18 1.79 0.21
CA LEU A 56 8.80 1.06 -0.90
C LEU A 56 8.69 1.84 -2.22
N PHE A 57 7.47 2.22 -2.63
CA PHE A 57 7.23 2.90 -3.91
C PHE A 57 7.84 4.29 -3.97
N ARG A 58 7.96 5.01 -2.83
CA ARG A 58 8.75 6.25 -2.78
C ARG A 58 10.23 6.05 -3.12
N LYS A 59 10.76 4.83 -3.00
CA LYS A 59 12.16 4.50 -3.32
C LYS A 59 12.32 3.87 -4.70
N VAL A 60 11.34 3.09 -5.16
CA VAL A 60 11.49 2.28 -6.38
C VAL A 60 10.78 2.83 -7.61
N TRP A 61 9.75 3.69 -7.47
CA TRP A 61 9.09 4.27 -8.63
C TRP A 61 9.99 5.28 -9.35
N SER A 62 10.09 5.09 -10.65
CA SER A 62 10.72 6.01 -11.59
C SER A 62 9.91 7.29 -11.75
N SER A 63 10.57 8.36 -12.19
CA SER A 63 9.89 9.63 -12.51
C SER A 63 8.79 9.47 -13.57
N GLN A 64 8.92 8.50 -14.48
CA GLN A 64 7.91 8.22 -15.50
C GLN A 64 6.64 7.60 -14.90
N GLU A 65 6.79 6.66 -13.95
CA GLU A 65 5.64 6.09 -13.24
C GLU A 65 4.90 7.17 -12.45
N TRP A 66 5.64 8.04 -11.75
CA TRP A 66 5.06 9.19 -11.04
C TRP A 66 4.26 10.09 -11.97
N GLU A 67 4.86 10.49 -13.10
CA GLU A 67 4.21 11.36 -14.08
C GLU A 67 2.94 10.71 -14.66
N GLY A 68 3.02 9.43 -15.01
CA GLY A 68 1.87 8.68 -15.53
C GLY A 68 0.70 8.61 -14.55
N HIS A 69 0.98 8.55 -13.24
CA HIS A 69 -0.07 8.63 -12.22
C HIS A 69 -0.60 10.06 -12.03
N MET A 70 0.26 11.09 -12.05
CA MET A 70 -0.12 12.50 -11.93
C MET A 70 -1.03 12.98 -13.07
N GLN A 71 -0.82 12.48 -14.28
CA GLN A 71 -1.57 12.91 -15.47
C GLN A 71 -3.02 12.40 -15.50
N LYS A 72 -3.37 11.41 -14.68
CA LYS A 72 -4.73 10.85 -14.65
C LYS A 72 -5.72 11.91 -14.18
N ALA A 73 -6.81 12.08 -14.95
CA ALA A 73 -7.84 13.09 -14.66
C ALA A 73 -8.43 12.93 -13.25
N GLU A 74 -8.70 11.69 -12.84
CA GLU A 74 -9.18 11.36 -11.48
C GLU A 74 -8.24 11.88 -10.38
N ARG A 75 -6.91 11.75 -10.55
CA ARG A 75 -5.93 12.21 -9.56
C ARG A 75 -5.86 13.72 -9.47
N ARG A 76 -5.94 14.40 -10.63
CA ARG A 76 -5.98 15.86 -10.69
C ARG A 76 -7.23 16.41 -10.01
N GLN A 77 -8.37 15.73 -10.19
CA GLN A 77 -9.62 16.08 -9.54
C GLN A 77 -9.54 15.85 -8.02
N ASP A 78 -8.98 14.72 -7.56
CA ASP A 78 -8.79 14.45 -6.13
C ASP A 78 -7.95 15.54 -5.46
N ILE A 79 -6.84 15.95 -6.10
CA ILE A 79 -5.97 17.03 -5.60
C ILE A 79 -6.74 18.36 -5.53
N ALA A 80 -7.42 18.75 -6.61
CA ALA A 80 -8.15 20.01 -6.66
C ALA A 80 -9.24 20.08 -5.58
N THR A 81 -9.97 18.98 -5.39
CA THR A 81 -11.01 18.86 -4.36
C THR A 81 -10.43 19.03 -2.96
N LEU A 82 -9.28 18.41 -2.67
CA LEU A 82 -8.62 18.56 -1.38
C LEU A 82 -8.05 19.96 -1.15
N GLU A 83 -7.47 20.58 -2.18
CA GLU A 83 -6.99 21.97 -2.11
C GLU A 83 -8.13 22.95 -1.85
N GLU A 84 -9.31 22.72 -2.45
CA GLU A 84 -10.53 23.50 -2.22
C GLU A 84 -11.03 23.34 -0.78
N ILE A 85 -11.19 22.11 -0.29
CA ILE A 85 -11.66 21.83 1.08
C ILE A 85 -10.73 22.44 2.12
N CYS A 86 -9.41 22.36 1.89
CA CYS A 86 -8.41 22.90 2.82
C CYS A 86 -8.19 24.42 2.67
N GLY A 87 -8.70 25.05 1.61
CA GLY A 87 -8.42 26.46 1.30
C GLY A 87 -6.94 26.76 1.03
N ALA A 88 -6.15 25.77 0.62
CA ALA A 88 -4.71 25.88 0.46
C ALA A 88 -4.18 24.96 -0.65
N SER A 89 -3.17 25.43 -1.39
CA SER A 89 -2.50 24.61 -2.40
C SER A 89 -1.49 23.65 -1.76
N LEU A 90 -1.49 22.41 -2.23
CA LEU A 90 -0.49 21.41 -1.87
C LEU A 90 0.81 21.70 -2.62
N SER A 91 1.95 21.49 -1.95
CA SER A 91 3.26 21.43 -2.61
C SER A 91 3.34 20.24 -3.58
N SER A 92 4.29 20.28 -4.51
CA SER A 92 4.52 19.16 -5.43
C SER A 92 4.79 17.85 -4.70
N GLY A 93 5.55 17.88 -3.59
CA GLY A 93 5.81 16.69 -2.76
C GLY A 93 4.54 16.14 -2.10
N GLN A 94 3.67 17.02 -1.58
CA GLN A 94 2.39 16.60 -0.99
C GLN A 94 1.43 16.02 -2.04
N LYS A 95 1.42 16.55 -3.27
CA LYS A 95 0.64 16.01 -4.39
C LYS A 95 1.07 14.58 -4.74
N LEU A 96 2.39 14.36 -4.82
CA LEU A 96 2.96 13.03 -5.05
C LEU A 96 2.57 12.07 -3.91
N ASP A 97 2.78 12.47 -2.66
CA ASP A 97 2.46 11.65 -1.49
C ASP A 97 0.97 11.28 -1.44
N LEU A 98 0.08 12.24 -1.72
CA LEU A 98 -1.36 12.02 -1.79
C LEU A 98 -1.71 11.00 -2.87
N VAL A 99 -1.23 11.17 -4.10
CA VAL A 99 -1.58 10.25 -5.20
C VAL A 99 -1.05 8.85 -4.95
N LEU A 100 0.15 8.72 -4.40
CA LEU A 100 0.69 7.42 -4.02
C LEU A 100 -0.16 6.76 -2.95
N TRP A 101 -0.50 7.50 -1.89
CA TRP A 101 -1.32 6.98 -0.81
C TRP A 101 -2.70 6.53 -1.30
N THR A 102 -3.35 7.34 -2.15
CA THR A 102 -4.65 7.00 -2.74
C THR A 102 -4.53 5.81 -3.69
N HIS A 103 -3.46 5.73 -4.49
CA HIS A 103 -3.22 4.57 -5.35
C HIS A 103 -3.09 3.27 -4.56
N ILE A 104 -2.23 3.25 -3.54
CA ILE A 104 -2.05 2.09 -2.66
C ILE A 104 -3.37 1.72 -1.98
N SER A 105 -4.08 2.71 -1.43
CA SER A 105 -5.35 2.48 -0.73
C SER A 105 -6.40 1.86 -1.65
N GLN A 106 -6.53 2.33 -2.89
CA GLN A 106 -7.45 1.78 -3.88
C GLN A 106 -7.09 0.34 -4.28
N GLN A 107 -5.80 0.03 -4.48
CA GLN A 107 -5.37 -1.33 -4.79
C GLN A 107 -5.64 -2.29 -3.63
N ARG A 108 -5.37 -1.84 -2.40
CA ARG A 108 -5.59 -2.65 -1.20
C ARG A 108 -7.07 -2.91 -0.92
N LEU A 109 -7.95 -1.93 -1.15
CA LEU A 109 -9.40 -2.10 -0.97
C LEU A 109 -10.01 -3.19 -1.87
N ARG A 110 -9.35 -3.55 -2.98
CA ARG A 110 -9.78 -4.65 -3.87
C ARG A 110 -9.46 -6.04 -3.30
N VAL A 111 -8.74 -6.13 -2.18
CA VAL A 111 -8.33 -7.39 -1.55
C VAL A 111 -9.30 -7.73 -0.41
N ASN A 112 -10.01 -8.86 -0.52
CA ASN A 112 -11.03 -9.29 0.46
C ASN A 112 -10.52 -9.65 1.87
N ALA A 113 -9.26 -9.41 2.21
CA ALA A 113 -8.63 -9.87 3.45
C ALA A 113 -7.93 -8.75 4.24
N CYS A 114 -8.34 -7.50 4.04
CA CYS A 114 -7.82 -6.34 4.77
C CYS A 114 -8.25 -6.36 6.24
N GLN A 115 -7.30 -6.14 7.15
CA GLN A 115 -7.53 -6.06 8.59
C GLN A 115 -7.69 -4.59 9.02
N PHE A 116 -8.93 -4.09 8.99
CA PHE A 116 -9.24 -2.68 9.28
C PHE A 116 -9.43 -2.35 10.77
N HIS A 117 -9.51 -3.35 11.65
CA HIS A 117 -9.83 -3.17 13.06
C HIS A 117 -9.02 -2.05 13.75
N VAL A 118 -7.69 -2.02 13.55
CA VAL A 118 -6.81 -1.00 14.14
C VAL A 118 -7.10 0.40 13.57
N ILE A 119 -7.47 0.50 12.29
CA ILE A 119 -7.85 1.78 11.67
C ILE A 119 -9.18 2.24 12.26
N GLU A 120 -10.17 1.36 12.33
CA GLU A 120 -11.50 1.67 12.89
C GLU A 120 -11.40 2.16 14.34
N GLU A 121 -10.57 1.51 15.15
CA GLU A 121 -10.31 1.93 16.53
C GLU A 121 -9.69 3.34 16.61
N LYS A 122 -8.66 3.61 15.79
CA LYS A 122 -8.04 4.94 15.70
C LYS A 122 -9.01 6.01 15.19
N MET A 123 -9.98 5.63 14.37
CA MET A 123 -10.98 6.54 13.81
C MET A 123 -12.18 6.79 14.74
N ARG A 124 -12.31 6.06 15.84
CA ARG A 124 -13.49 6.11 16.73
C ARG A 124 -13.86 7.54 17.16
N GLY A 125 -12.87 8.34 17.58
CA GLY A 125 -13.11 9.73 18.00
C GLY A 125 -13.73 10.62 16.91
N TYR A 126 -13.47 10.31 15.63
CA TYR A 126 -14.05 11.05 14.52
C TYR A 126 -15.50 10.65 14.25
N PHE A 127 -15.85 9.38 14.46
CA PHE A 127 -17.23 8.90 14.34
C PHE A 127 -18.11 9.39 15.48
N ASP A 128 -17.53 9.51 16.67
CA ASP A 128 -18.23 9.97 17.87
C ASP A 128 -18.33 11.51 17.95
N ASN A 129 -17.85 12.25 16.92
CA ASN A 129 -17.81 13.72 16.87
C ASN A 129 -17.20 14.37 18.11
N ILE A 130 -16.11 13.80 18.65
CA ILE A 130 -15.45 14.30 19.87
C ILE A 130 -14.36 15.35 19.53
N PHE A 131 -14.57 16.15 18.47
CA PHE A 131 -13.63 17.17 18.00
C PHE A 131 -14.31 18.52 17.81
#